data_AF-A0AAY5EB02-F1
#
_entry.id   AF-A0AAY5EB02-F1
#
_cell.length_a   1.000
_cell.length_b   1.000
_cell.length_c   1.000
_cell.angle_alpha   90.00
_cell.angle_beta   90.00
_cell.angle_gamma   90.00
#
_symmetry.space_group_name_H-M   'P 1'
#
loop_
_entity.id
_entity.type
_entity.pdbx_description
1 polymer ?
#
loop_
_entity_poly.entity_id
_entity_poly.type
_entity_poly.pdbx_seq_one_letter_code
_entity_poly.pdbx_strand_id
1 'polypeptide(L)'
;MRSLPYFCRGQVIRGFGRGSKELGIPTANFQDSVVDSLPADLSTGIYYGWGRVGNGDIHKMVMSIGWNPYYKNIKKSMETHLIHKFKEDFYGQMLSIVMVGYIRPERGFSSIDELITAIHSDIEEAKRKLDLPEHLKLKEDNFFRASISTTSSQLMNGH
;
A
#
# COMPACT_ATOMS: atom_id res chain seq x y z
N MET A 1 -7.61 -17.06 -0.55
CA MET A 1 -7.22 -16.15 0.54
C MET A 1 -8.43 -15.91 1.41
N ARG A 2 -8.37 -16.32 2.68
CA ARG A 2 -9.48 -16.12 3.63
C ARG A 2 -9.33 -14.81 4.39
N SER A 3 -8.13 -14.23 4.40
CA SER A 3 -7.80 -13.01 5.13
C SER A 3 -8.12 -11.70 4.39
N LEU A 4 -8.88 -11.72 3.30
CA LEU A 4 -9.36 -10.51 2.61
C LEU A 4 -10.85 -10.27 2.94
N PRO A 5 -11.28 -9.01 3.14
CA PRO A 5 -10.47 -7.79 3.12
C PRO A 5 -9.52 -7.67 4.33
N TYR A 6 -8.29 -7.24 4.08
CA TYR A 6 -7.27 -7.04 5.13
C TYR A 6 -7.09 -5.55 5.41
N PHE A 7 -7.07 -5.19 6.69
CA PHE A 7 -7.00 -3.81 7.15
C PHE A 7 -5.67 -3.59 7.88
N CYS A 8 -4.91 -2.57 7.49
CA CYS A 8 -3.75 -2.17 8.28
C CYS A 8 -3.46 -0.67 8.19
N ARG A 9 -2.75 -0.17 9.20
CA ARG A 9 -2.21 1.19 9.23
C ARG A 9 -0.71 1.12 9.52
N GLY A 10 0.05 2.04 8.95
CA GLY A 10 1.46 2.18 9.25
C GLY A 10 2.05 3.48 8.71
N GLN A 11 3.13 3.93 9.34
CA GLN A 11 3.87 5.09 8.83
C GLN A 11 4.54 4.75 7.50
N VAL A 12 4.49 5.70 6.57
CA VAL A 12 5.17 5.60 5.29
C VAL A 12 6.66 5.84 5.49
N ILE A 13 7.47 4.85 5.15
CA ILE A 13 8.93 4.93 5.22
C ILE A 13 9.54 5.06 3.81
N ARG A 14 10.78 5.52 3.77
CA ARG A 14 11.58 5.50 2.54
C ARG A 14 11.97 4.07 2.23
N GLY A 15 11.70 3.62 1.00
CA GLY A 15 12.23 2.36 0.48
C GLY A 15 13.68 2.51 0.00
N PHE A 16 14.18 1.49 -0.69
CA PHE A 16 15.57 1.43 -1.16
C PHE A 16 15.82 2.13 -2.51
N GLY A 17 14.93 3.04 -2.94
CA GLY A 17 15.17 3.91 -4.09
C GLY A 17 15.12 3.22 -5.47
N ARG A 18 14.19 2.28 -5.70
CA ARG A 18 14.08 1.53 -6.98
C ARG A 18 13.54 2.32 -8.18
N GLY A 19 13.64 3.65 -8.20
CA GLY A 19 13.25 4.47 -9.36
C GLY A 19 11.75 4.47 -9.70
N SER A 20 10.86 3.90 -8.88
CA SER A 20 9.41 3.86 -9.16
C SER A 20 8.80 5.26 -9.37
N LYS A 21 9.34 6.28 -8.70
CA LYS A 21 9.01 7.69 -8.90
C LYS A 21 9.42 8.21 -10.29
N GLU A 22 10.55 7.77 -10.82
CA GLU A 22 11.02 8.11 -12.18
C GLU A 22 10.17 7.43 -13.26
N LEU A 23 9.59 6.27 -12.94
CA LEU A 23 8.60 5.57 -13.79
C LEU A 23 7.19 6.17 -13.71
N GLY A 24 6.99 7.25 -12.94
CA GLY A 24 5.69 7.89 -12.76
C GLY A 24 4.72 7.12 -11.85
N ILE A 25 5.19 6.06 -11.19
CA ILE A 25 4.37 5.16 -10.34
C ILE A 25 5.00 5.11 -8.93
N PRO A 26 4.98 6.21 -8.15
CA PRO A 26 5.61 6.24 -6.84
C PRO A 26 4.98 5.23 -5.88
N THR A 27 5.81 4.49 -5.15
CA THR A 27 5.38 3.49 -4.17
C THR A 27 5.73 3.90 -2.73
N ALA A 28 4.76 3.84 -1.84
CA ALA A 28 4.91 4.02 -0.40
C ALA A 28 5.23 2.68 0.27
N ASN A 29 6.26 2.66 1.12
CA ASN A 29 6.68 1.46 1.85
C ASN A 29 6.14 1.51 3.29
N PHE A 30 5.75 0.35 3.83
CA PHE A 30 5.39 0.20 5.23
C PHE A 30 6.58 -0.21 6.09
N GLN A 31 6.53 0.11 7.39
CA GLN A 31 7.47 -0.39 8.40
C GLN A 31 7.42 -1.92 8.51
N ASP A 32 8.57 -2.55 8.78
CA ASP A 32 8.70 -4.00 8.98
C ASP A 32 7.65 -4.58 9.94
N SER A 33 7.33 -3.88 11.04
CA SER A 33 6.35 -4.34 12.04
C SER A 33 4.95 -4.56 11.46
N VAL A 34 4.54 -3.75 10.47
CA VAL A 34 3.26 -3.90 9.77
C VAL A 34 3.30 -5.10 8.82
N VAL A 35 4.44 -5.29 8.14
CA VAL A 35 4.64 -6.37 7.18
C VAL A 35 4.76 -7.73 7.88
N ASP A 36 5.46 -7.77 9.02
CA ASP A 36 5.64 -8.96 9.86
C ASP A 36 4.30 -9.40 10.50
N SER A 37 3.30 -8.50 10.55
CA SER A 37 1.94 -8.80 11.02
C SER A 37 1.00 -9.33 9.93
N LEU A 38 1.48 -9.47 8.68
CA LEU A 38 0.65 -10.01 7.59
C LEU A 38 0.23 -11.46 7.89
N PRO A 39 -1.06 -11.80 7.67
CA PRO A 39 -1.51 -13.18 7.70
C PRO A 39 -0.70 -14.07 6.78
N ALA A 40 -0.36 -15.27 7.25
CA ALA A 40 0.47 -16.22 6.51
C ALA A 40 -0.16 -16.67 5.17
N ASP A 41 -1.50 -16.64 5.06
CA ASP A 41 -2.22 -17.01 3.84
C ASP A 41 -2.26 -15.90 2.77
N LEU A 42 -1.77 -14.69 3.08
CA LEU A 42 -1.50 -13.67 2.06
C LEU A 42 -0.19 -13.98 1.36
N SER A 43 -0.30 -14.52 0.15
CA SER A 43 0.85 -14.84 -0.71
C SER A 43 1.52 -13.56 -1.24
N THR A 44 2.71 -13.70 -1.79
CA THR A 44 3.29 -12.61 -2.58
C THR A 44 2.48 -12.40 -3.88
N GLY A 45 2.63 -11.22 -4.47
CA GLY A 45 1.95 -10.80 -5.69
C GLY A 45 1.33 -9.41 -5.59
N ILE A 46 0.46 -9.11 -6.55
CA ILE A 46 -0.18 -7.81 -6.71
C ILE A 46 -1.61 -7.87 -6.20
N TYR A 47 -1.94 -6.88 -5.39
CA TYR A 47 -3.22 -6.68 -4.74
C TYR A 47 -3.80 -5.32 -5.09
N TYR A 48 -5.08 -5.13 -4.82
CA TYR A 48 -5.76 -3.86 -4.97
C TYR A 48 -6.65 -3.56 -3.77
N GLY A 49 -6.99 -2.28 -3.61
CA GLY A 49 -7.84 -1.86 -2.51
C GLY A 49 -8.02 -0.35 -2.39
N TRP A 50 -8.29 0.08 -1.17
CA TRP A 50 -8.45 1.49 -0.82
C TRP A 50 -7.31 1.95 0.09
N GLY A 51 -6.91 3.20 -0.02
CA GLY A 51 -5.87 3.79 0.81
C GLY A 51 -6.14 5.26 1.16
N ARG A 52 -5.73 5.67 2.35
CA ARG A 52 -5.87 7.03 2.89
C ARG A 52 -4.59 7.47 3.56
N VAL A 53 -4.08 8.65 3.20
CA VAL A 53 -2.91 9.27 3.86
C VAL A 53 -3.40 10.24 4.93
N GLY A 54 -2.98 10.02 6.18
CA GLY A 54 -3.39 10.83 7.33
C GLY A 54 -4.92 10.97 7.41
N ASN A 55 -5.37 12.22 7.46
CA ASN A 55 -6.80 12.56 7.42
C ASN A 55 -7.29 13.02 6.02
N GLY A 56 -6.53 12.72 4.95
CA GLY A 56 -6.89 13.10 3.57
C GLY A 56 -8.03 12.27 2.97
N ASP A 57 -8.19 12.37 1.65
CA ASP A 57 -9.19 11.61 0.91
C ASP A 57 -8.79 10.12 0.76
N ILE A 58 -9.80 9.30 0.49
CA ILE A 58 -9.63 7.86 0.25
C ILE A 58 -9.51 7.64 -1.25
N HIS A 59 -8.41 7.00 -1.66
CA HIS A 59 -8.07 6.75 -3.04
C HIS A 59 -8.01 5.24 -3.32
N LYS A 60 -8.24 4.86 -4.59
CA LYS A 60 -7.94 3.51 -5.07
C LYS A 60 -6.44 3.27 -5.00
N MET A 61 -6.02 2.03 -4.80
CA MET A 61 -4.61 1.66 -4.74
C MET A 61 -4.33 0.30 -5.36
N VAL A 62 -3.08 0.11 -5.76
CA VAL A 62 -2.47 -1.20 -5.98
C VAL A 62 -1.34 -1.41 -4.97
N MET A 63 -1.09 -2.66 -4.61
CA MET A 63 -0.04 -3.02 -3.66
C MET A 63 0.73 -4.23 -4.16
N SER A 64 2.05 -4.17 -4.08
CA SER A 64 2.93 -5.32 -4.23
C SER A 64 3.29 -5.87 -2.85
N ILE A 65 3.09 -7.17 -2.65
CA ILE A 65 3.67 -7.92 -1.54
C ILE A 65 4.74 -8.82 -2.14
N GLY A 66 5.99 -8.64 -1.74
CA GLY A 66 7.12 -9.42 -2.28
C GLY A 66 8.10 -9.85 -1.21
N TRP A 67 9.16 -10.54 -1.58
CA TRP A 67 10.28 -10.84 -0.70
C TRP A 67 11.34 -9.75 -0.78
N ASN A 68 11.88 -9.34 0.36
CA ASN A 68 12.94 -8.34 0.43
C ASN A 68 14.33 -8.98 0.22
N PRO A 69 15.04 -8.68 -0.89
CA PRO A 69 16.35 -9.27 -1.17
C PRO A 69 17.43 -8.88 -0.16
N TYR A 70 17.32 -7.69 0.46
CA TYR A 70 18.29 -7.21 1.44
C TYR A 70 18.26 -8.01 2.75
N TYR A 71 17.13 -8.65 3.06
CA TYR A 71 17.00 -9.58 4.19
C TYR A 71 17.10 -11.05 3.74
N LYS A 72 17.89 -11.34 2.69
CA LYS A 72 18.06 -12.69 2.13
C LYS A 72 16.72 -13.38 1.80
N ASN A 73 15.70 -12.61 1.41
CA ASN A 73 14.33 -13.08 1.15
C ASN A 73 13.65 -13.79 2.32
N ILE A 74 14.04 -13.46 3.56
CA ILE A 74 13.40 -14.01 4.78
C ILE A 74 12.22 -13.14 5.23
N LYS A 75 12.23 -11.85 4.88
CA LYS A 75 11.18 -10.89 5.20
C LYS A 75 10.40 -10.50 3.95
N LYS A 76 9.08 -10.36 4.09
CA LYS A 76 8.25 -9.75 3.05
C LYS A 76 8.46 -8.23 3.02
N SER A 77 8.04 -7.59 1.93
CA SER A 77 7.87 -6.15 1.80
C SER A 77 6.44 -5.84 1.32
N MET A 78 5.93 -4.66 1.65
CA MET A 78 4.67 -4.12 1.16
C MET A 78 4.89 -2.75 0.53
N GLU A 79 4.63 -2.64 -0.76
CA GLU A 79 4.79 -1.40 -1.53
C GLU A 79 3.43 -0.99 -2.12
N THR A 80 2.93 0.19 -1.75
CA THR A 80 1.60 0.67 -2.15
C THR A 80 1.72 1.84 -3.11
N HIS A 81 1.07 1.77 -4.26
CA HIS A 81 0.84 2.91 -5.14
C HIS A 81 -0.62 3.37 -4.99
N LEU A 82 -0.79 4.58 -4.45
CA LEU A 82 -2.09 5.26 -4.45
C LEU A 82 -2.34 5.83 -5.84
N ILE A 83 -3.50 5.53 -6.43
CA ILE A 83 -3.91 5.98 -7.76
C ILE A 83 -4.43 7.42 -7.63
N HIS A 84 -3.53 8.32 -7.27
CA HIS A 84 -3.77 9.74 -7.06
C HIS A 84 -2.44 10.51 -7.17
N LYS A 85 -2.49 11.70 -7.76
CA LYS A 85 -1.32 12.57 -7.88
C LYS A 85 -1.23 13.51 -6.68
N PHE A 86 -0.37 13.16 -5.72
CA PHE A 86 -0.03 14.03 -4.60
C PHE A 86 0.88 15.18 -5.05
N LYS A 87 0.74 16.35 -4.40
CA LYS A 87 1.61 17.51 -4.65
C LYS A 87 2.99 17.35 -4.02
N GLU A 88 3.06 16.62 -2.90
CA GLU A 88 4.26 16.45 -2.09
C GLU A 88 4.39 14.99 -1.63
N ASP A 89 5.61 14.59 -1.28
CA ASP A 89 5.85 13.29 -0.66
C ASP A 89 5.24 13.27 0.76
N PHE A 90 4.75 12.11 1.20
CA PHE A 90 4.07 11.95 2.48
C PHE A 90 4.80 10.99 3.43
N TYR A 91 6.14 10.99 3.42
CA TYR A 91 6.94 10.21 4.37
C TYR A 91 6.62 10.59 5.81
N GLY A 92 6.62 9.60 6.70
CA GLY A 92 6.26 9.75 8.12
C GLY A 92 4.76 9.85 8.38
N GLN A 93 3.94 10.14 7.37
CA GLN A 93 2.49 10.15 7.51
C GLN A 93 1.95 8.73 7.68
N MET A 94 0.84 8.62 8.41
CA MET A 94 0.13 7.36 8.57
C MET A 94 -0.63 7.01 7.28
N LEU A 95 -0.31 5.89 6.66
CA LEU A 95 -1.07 5.32 5.55
C LEU A 95 -2.01 4.24 6.11
N SER A 96 -3.31 4.42 5.89
CA SER A 96 -4.34 3.42 6.20
C SER A 96 -4.74 2.73 4.91
N ILE A 97 -4.80 1.40 4.89
CA ILE A 97 -5.23 0.64 3.72
C ILE A 97 -6.26 -0.43 4.06
N VAL A 98 -7.12 -0.70 3.09
CA VAL A 98 -8.01 -1.87 3.02
C VAL A 98 -7.66 -2.61 1.76
N MET A 99 -6.98 -3.74 1.89
CA MET A 99 -6.65 -4.64 0.79
C MET A 99 -7.87 -5.51 0.51
N VAL A 100 -8.41 -5.40 -0.70
CA VAL A 100 -9.73 -5.95 -1.05
C VAL A 100 -9.59 -7.25 -1.82
N GLY A 101 -8.65 -7.32 -2.76
CA GLY A 101 -8.53 -8.46 -3.65
C GLY A 101 -7.13 -8.62 -4.24
N TYR A 102 -6.95 -9.75 -4.91
CA TYR A 102 -5.72 -10.15 -5.59
C TYR A 102 -5.86 -9.97 -7.11
N ILE A 103 -4.77 -9.58 -7.77
CA ILE A 103 -4.69 -9.44 -9.23
C ILE A 103 -3.92 -10.62 -9.82
N ARG A 104 -2.65 -10.79 -9.42
CA ARG A 104 -1.72 -11.75 -10.05
C ARG A 104 -0.49 -12.03 -9.19
N PRO A 105 0.26 -13.11 -9.45
CA PRO A 105 1.55 -13.35 -8.79
C PRO A 105 2.62 -12.34 -9.23
N GLU A 106 3.71 -12.31 -8.46
CA GLU A 106 4.96 -11.67 -8.89
C GLU A 106 5.42 -12.29 -10.22
N ARG A 107 6.00 -11.46 -11.09
CA ARG A 107 6.52 -11.87 -12.39
C ARG A 107 7.85 -11.18 -12.62
N GLY A 108 8.80 -11.91 -13.21
CA GLY A 108 10.00 -11.30 -13.78
C GLY A 108 9.66 -10.62 -15.10
N PHE A 109 10.36 -9.54 -15.42
CA PHE A 109 10.21 -8.80 -16.67
C PHE A 109 11.55 -8.72 -17.37
N SER A 110 11.56 -8.89 -18.69
CA SER A 110 12.76 -8.83 -19.53
C SER A 110 13.20 -7.40 -19.82
N SER A 111 12.30 -6.43 -19.68
CA SER A 111 12.56 -5.02 -19.92
C SER A 111 11.78 -4.11 -18.96
N ILE A 112 12.21 -2.85 -18.90
CA ILE A 112 11.50 -1.84 -18.11
C ILE A 112 10.13 -1.49 -18.70
N ASP A 113 9.99 -1.54 -20.03
CA ASP A 113 8.73 -1.26 -20.72
C ASP A 113 7.68 -2.35 -20.43
N GLU A 114 8.10 -3.61 -20.35
CA GLU A 114 7.23 -4.72 -19.93
C GLU A 114 6.76 -4.55 -18.49
N LEU A 115 7.66 -4.14 -17.59
CA LEU A 115 7.33 -3.84 -16.20
C LEU A 115 6.29 -2.71 -16.12
N ILE A 116 6.53 -1.58 -16.80
CA ILE A 116 5.62 -0.43 -16.82
C ILE A 116 4.25 -0.85 -17.38
N THR A 117 4.23 -1.58 -18.48
CA THR A 117 3.01 -2.08 -19.12
C THR A 117 2.19 -2.95 -18.16
N ALA A 118 2.86 -3.86 -17.46
CA ALA A 118 2.20 -4.71 -16.48
C ALA A 118 1.62 -3.91 -15.30
N ILE A 119 2.36 -2.92 -14.78
CA ILE A 119 1.86 -2.08 -13.69
C ILE A 119 0.66 -1.24 -14.13
N HIS A 120 0.68 -0.66 -15.33
CA HIS A 120 -0.49 0.05 -15.86
C HIS A 120 -1.70 -0.88 -16.02
N SER A 121 -1.49 -2.11 -16.50
CA SER A 121 -2.56 -3.12 -16.56
C SER A 121 -3.11 -3.45 -15.17
N ASP A 122 -2.26 -3.54 -14.14
CA ASP A 122 -2.68 -3.78 -12.76
C ASP A 122 -3.51 -2.61 -12.21
N ILE A 123 -3.12 -1.37 -12.52
CA ILE A 123 -3.84 -0.14 -12.13
C ILE A 123 -5.23 -0.11 -12.77
N GLU A 124 -5.35 -0.39 -14.06
CA GLU A 124 -6.64 -0.39 -14.75
C GLU A 124 -7.57 -1.51 -14.25
N GLU A 125 -7.02 -2.70 -14.00
CA GLU A 125 -7.79 -3.80 -13.41
C GLU A 125 -8.25 -3.49 -11.98
N ALA A 126 -7.39 -2.85 -11.17
CA ALA A 126 -7.76 -2.38 -9.84
C ALA A 126 -8.88 -1.33 -9.90
N LYS A 127 -8.78 -0.35 -10.81
CA LYS A 127 -9.83 0.66 -11.01
C LYS A 127 -11.17 0.01 -11.28
N ARG A 128 -11.22 -0.90 -12.26
CA ARG A 128 -12.43 -1.61 -12.68
C ARG A 128 -13.01 -2.47 -11.55
N LYS A 129 -12.18 -3.24 -10.86
CA LYS A 129 -12.64 -4.11 -9.75
C LYS A 129 -13.16 -3.31 -8.56
N LEU A 130 -12.57 -2.16 -8.25
CA LEU A 130 -13.00 -1.32 -7.12
C LEU A 130 -14.31 -0.56 -7.37
N ASP A 131 -14.76 -0.47 -8.61
CA ASP A 131 -16.08 0.09 -8.96
C ASP A 131 -17.23 -0.93 -8.80
N LEU A 132 -16.92 -2.21 -8.53
CA LEU A 132 -17.93 -3.20 -8.18
C LEU A 132 -18.59 -2.84 -6.83
N PRO A 133 -19.92 -2.94 -6.68
CA PRO A 133 -20.63 -2.49 -5.47
C PRO A 133 -20.10 -3.09 -4.16
N GLU A 134 -19.72 -4.37 -4.18
CA GLU A 134 -19.18 -5.09 -3.02
C GLU A 134 -17.81 -4.55 -2.55
N HIS A 135 -17.05 -3.92 -3.44
CA HIS A 135 -15.76 -3.31 -3.12
C HIS A 135 -15.89 -1.81 -2.85
N LEU A 136 -16.82 -1.13 -3.53
CA LEU A 136 -17.05 0.30 -3.38
C LEU A 136 -17.49 0.64 -1.95
N LYS A 137 -18.34 -0.19 -1.33
CA LYS A 137 -18.77 0.00 0.06
C LYS A 137 -17.61 0.02 1.08
N LEU A 138 -16.49 -0.62 0.78
CA LEU A 138 -15.31 -0.65 1.67
C LEU A 138 -14.59 0.70 1.72
N LYS A 139 -14.83 1.59 0.75
CA LYS A 139 -14.36 2.98 0.82
C LYS A 139 -15.00 3.73 1.99
N GLU A 140 -16.21 3.35 2.39
CA GLU A 140 -16.97 4.03 3.44
C GLU A 140 -16.82 3.37 4.82
N ASP A 141 -15.99 2.34 4.92
CA ASP A 141 -15.79 1.58 6.15
C ASP A 141 -15.35 2.49 7.32
N ASN A 142 -15.84 2.18 8.53
CA ASN A 142 -15.52 2.93 9.75
C ASN A 142 -14.01 2.97 10.04
N PHE A 143 -13.25 1.98 9.53
CA PHE A 143 -11.80 1.98 9.53
C PHE A 143 -11.21 3.28 8.95
N PHE A 144 -11.79 3.85 7.90
CA PHE A 144 -11.30 5.13 7.38
C PHE A 144 -11.87 6.33 8.14
N ARG A 145 -12.96 6.20 8.90
CA ARG A 145 -13.60 7.32 9.61
C ARG A 145 -12.98 7.63 10.97
N ALA A 146 -12.40 6.63 11.63
CA ALA A 146 -11.69 6.83 12.89
C ALA A 146 -10.55 7.85 12.67
N SER A 147 -10.63 9.01 13.34
CA SER A 147 -9.58 10.02 13.27
C SER A 147 -8.30 9.44 13.83
N ILE A 148 -7.20 9.67 13.10
CA ILE A 148 -5.88 9.31 13.60
C ILE A 148 -5.55 10.37 14.65
N SER A 149 -5.71 10.02 15.93
CA SER A 149 -5.28 10.88 17.03
C SER A 149 -3.78 11.06 16.93
N THR A 150 -3.34 12.26 16.58
CA THR A 150 -1.93 12.65 16.63
C THR A 150 -1.55 12.74 18.10
N THR A 151 -1.10 11.66 18.72
CA THR A 151 -0.41 11.77 20.01
C THR A 151 0.96 12.37 19.75
N SER A 152 1.01 13.70 19.68
CA SER A 152 2.24 14.44 19.89
C SER A 152 2.72 14.13 21.30
N SER A 153 3.80 13.37 21.42
CA SER A 153 4.57 13.27 22.65
C SER A 153 5.17 14.65 22.96
N GLN A 154 4.40 15.51 23.61
CA GLN A 154 4.92 16.60 24.41
C GLN A 154 5.64 15.97 25.60
N LEU A 155 6.95 15.80 25.48
CA LEU A 155 7.82 15.81 26.65
C LEU A 155 7.79 17.22 27.23
N MET A 156 6.82 17.47 28.11
CA MET A 156 6.95 18.52 29.11
C MET A 156 8.03 18.09 30.09
N ASN A 157 9.27 18.55 29.88
CA ASN A 157 10.23 18.63 30.97
C ASN A 157 9.80 19.81 31.85
N GLY A 158 9.06 19.48 32.91
CA GLY A 158 8.76 20.37 34.02
C GLY A 158 9.49 19.91 35.28
N HIS A 159 10.18 20.87 35.90
CA HIS A 159 10.93 20.87 37.16
C HIS A 159 12.38 20.39 37.13
#